data_AF-A0A2V9Z3V9-F1
#
_entry.id   AF-A0A2V9Z3V9-F1
#
_cell.length_a   1.000
_cell.length_b   1.000
_cell.length_c   1.000
_cell.angle_alpha   90.00
_cell.angle_beta   90.00
_cell.angle_gamma   90.00
#
_symmetry.space_group_name_H-M   'P 1'
#
loop_
_entity.id
_entity.type
_entity.pdbx_description
1 polymer ?
#
loop_
_entity_poly.entity_id
_entity_poly.type
_entity_poly.pdbx_seq_one_letter_code
_entity_poly.pdbx_strand_id
1 'polypeptide(L)'
;MTAAQTVYVTATSVADPTQASSATVSLVPPFSPILVHSGGAAYTDTVLTNFDIVAAAGAALTAIDKTFPVTVINNRITIQFTSGSVDLPKVSAIQIH
;
A
#
# COMPACT_ATOMS: atom_id res chain seq x y z
N MET A 1 -8.54 -25.18 10.92
CA MET A 1 -9.16 -24.41 12.03
C MET A 1 -8.59 -23.00 11.97
N THR A 2 -9.42 -21.99 11.70
CA THR A 2 -8.98 -20.59 11.67
C THR A 2 -9.21 -20.00 13.06
N ALA A 3 -8.13 -19.58 13.73
CA ALA A 3 -8.22 -18.91 15.01
C ALA A 3 -8.31 -17.40 14.79
N ALA A 4 -9.17 -16.72 15.54
CA ALA A 4 -9.17 -15.27 15.56
C ALA A 4 -7.86 -14.77 16.17
N GLN A 5 -7.23 -13.77 15.55
CA GLN A 5 -6.00 -13.15 16.05
C GLN A 5 -6.26 -11.69 16.44
N THR A 6 -5.73 -11.27 17.58
CA THR A 6 -5.81 -9.87 18.03
C THR A 6 -4.47 -9.19 17.80
N VAL A 7 -4.47 -8.08 17.07
CA VAL A 7 -3.28 -7.26 16.81
C VAL A 7 -3.46 -5.89 17.47
N TYR A 8 -2.43 -5.40 18.15
CA TYR A 8 -2.38 -4.04 18.67
C TYR A 8 -1.65 -3.14 17.68
N VAL A 9 -2.29 -2.06 17.26
CA VAL A 9 -1.69 -1.03 16.41
C VAL A 9 -1.47 0.20 17.26
N THR A 10 -0.25 0.74 17.28
CA THR A 10 0.10 1.95 18.03
C THR A 10 0.50 3.06 17.06
N ALA A 11 -0.19 4.20 17.15
CA ALA A 11 0.18 5.44 16.47
C ALA A 11 0.86 6.38 17.46
N THR A 12 2.02 6.93 17.10
CA THR A 12 2.77 7.90 17.92
C THR A 12 2.83 9.23 17.20
N SER A 13 2.64 10.32 17.93
CA SER A 13 2.77 11.68 17.37
C SER A 13 4.22 11.98 17.00
N VAL A 14 4.41 12.57 15.81
CA VAL A 14 5.74 13.02 15.34
C VAL A 14 6.21 14.28 16.08
N ALA A 15 5.28 15.14 16.49
CA ALA A 15 5.58 16.40 17.18
C ALA A 15 5.85 16.23 18.68
N ASP A 16 5.29 15.18 19.28
CA ASP A 16 5.45 14.85 20.68
C ASP A 16 5.45 13.32 20.85
N PRO A 17 6.64 12.68 20.93
CA PRO A 17 6.75 11.23 21.05
C PRO A 17 6.13 10.64 22.32
N THR A 18 5.77 11.46 23.30
CA THR A 18 5.09 11.00 24.52
C THR A 18 3.60 10.77 24.31
N GLN A 19 3.02 11.26 23.20
CA GLN A 19 1.62 11.03 22.85
C GLN A 19 1.49 9.88 21.87
N ALA A 20 0.85 8.80 22.32
CA ALA A 20 0.50 7.65 21.51
C ALA A 20 -0.95 7.20 21.75
N SER A 21 -1.55 6.59 20.72
CA SER A 21 -2.87 5.98 20.79
C SER A 21 -2.82 4.56 20.20
N SER A 22 -3.50 3.62 20.83
CA SER A 22 -3.53 2.23 20.38
C SER A 22 -4.95 1.80 19.97
N ALA A 23 -5.04 0.99 18.91
CA ALA A 23 -6.26 0.35 18.44
C ALA A 23 -6.10 -1.18 18.43
N THR A 24 -7.18 -1.90 18.78
CA THR A 24 -7.23 -3.36 18.67
C THR A 24 -7.87 -3.76 17.34
N VAL A 25 -7.21 -4.67 16.62
CA VAL A 25 -7.72 -5.24 15.37
C VAL A 25 -7.94 -6.73 15.59
N SER A 26 -9.18 -7.19 15.41
CA SER A 26 -9.51 -8.62 15.44
C SER A 26 -9.56 -9.16 14.01
N LEU A 27 -8.70 -10.13 13.72
CA LEU A 27 -8.59 -10.79 12.44
C LEU A 27 -9.28 -12.14 12.50
N VAL A 28 -10.31 -12.31 11.67
CA VAL A 28 -11.00 -13.60 11.49
C VAL A 28 -10.68 -14.10 10.08
N PRO A 29 -9.86 -15.15 9.91
CA PRO A 29 -9.51 -15.64 8.58
C PRO A 29 -10.71 -16.22 7.81
N PRO A 30 -10.68 -16.15 6.47
CA PRO A 30 -9.60 -15.59 5.65
C PRO A 30 -9.67 -14.05 5.61
N PHE A 31 -8.54 -13.37 5.81
CA PHE A 31 -8.44 -11.92 5.64
C PHE A 31 -7.59 -11.58 4.42
N SER A 32 -7.97 -10.55 3.69
CA SER A 32 -7.09 -9.88 2.72
C SER A 32 -6.00 -9.11 3.47
N PRO A 33 -4.83 -8.84 2.86
CA PRO A 33 -3.78 -8.03 3.48
C PRO A 33 -4.34 -6.72 4.04
N ILE A 34 -4.05 -6.43 5.32
CA ILE A 34 -4.50 -5.21 5.98
C ILE A 34 -3.42 -4.15 5.85
N LEU A 35 -3.79 -3.01 5.29
CA LEU A 35 -2.96 -1.83 5.20
C LEU A 35 -3.16 -0.99 6.46
N VAL A 36 -2.10 -0.84 7.26
CA VAL A 36 -2.08 0.03 8.43
C VAL A 36 -1.27 1.27 8.07
N HIS A 37 -1.95 2.38 7.81
CA HIS A 37 -1.31 3.67 7.52
C HIS A 37 -0.98 4.39 8.84
N SER A 38 0.23 4.18 9.37
CA SER A 38 0.70 4.86 10.58
C SER A 38 1.30 6.26 10.29
N GLY A 39 0.56 7.06 9.51
CA GLY A 39 0.51 8.53 9.59
C GLY A 39 1.78 9.40 9.55
N GLY A 40 2.98 8.89 9.29
CA GLY A 40 4.20 9.71 9.22
C GLY A 40 4.55 10.23 7.82
N ALA A 41 5.53 11.12 7.74
CA ALA A 41 5.92 11.80 6.49
C ALA A 41 6.68 10.91 5.47
N ALA A 42 6.90 9.63 5.77
CA ALA A 42 7.69 8.69 4.96
C ALA A 42 6.90 7.47 4.46
N TYR A 43 5.59 7.38 4.73
CA TYR A 43 4.82 6.20 4.37
C TYR A 43 4.43 6.25 2.90
N THR A 44 5.08 5.41 2.10
CA THR A 44 4.64 5.05 0.76
C THR A 44 3.52 4.03 0.92
N ASP A 45 2.28 4.43 0.64
CA ASP A 45 1.18 3.47 0.57
C ASP A 45 1.46 2.52 -0.59
N THR A 46 1.68 1.24 -0.28
CA THR A 46 1.91 0.24 -1.33
C THR A 46 0.59 -0.02 -2.04
N VAL A 47 0.48 0.51 -3.25
CA VAL A 47 -0.76 0.44 -4.04
C VAL A 47 -0.89 -0.85 -4.87
N LEU A 48 0.23 -1.53 -5.15
CA LEU A 48 0.28 -2.80 -5.88
C LEU A 48 1.41 -3.68 -5.32
N THR A 49 1.10 -4.96 -5.05
CA THR A 49 2.06 -5.99 -4.65
C THR A 49 1.93 -7.20 -5.57
N ASN A 50 3.07 -7.74 -6.04
CA ASN A 50 3.13 -8.89 -6.96
C ASN A 50 2.14 -8.78 -8.14
N PHE A 51 2.01 -7.56 -8.70
CA PHE A 51 1.03 -7.28 -9.73
C PHE A 51 1.46 -7.87 -11.07
N ASP A 52 0.70 -8.86 -11.55
CA ASP A 52 0.85 -9.42 -12.89
C ASP A 52 0.06 -8.58 -13.89
N ILE A 53 0.78 -7.81 -14.70
CA ILE A 53 0.21 -6.91 -15.70
C ILE A 53 -0.53 -7.66 -16.81
N VAL A 54 -0.11 -8.89 -17.16
CA VAL A 54 -0.71 -9.67 -18.25
C VAL A 54 -2.01 -10.29 -17.77
N ALA A 55 -2.00 -10.86 -16.56
CA ALA A 55 -3.20 -11.40 -15.94
C ALA A 55 -4.24 -10.30 -15.69
N ALA A 56 -3.82 -9.12 -15.21
CA ALA A 56 -4.72 -8.02 -14.94
C ALA A 56 -5.30 -7.38 -16.22
N ALA A 57 -4.50 -7.27 -17.29
CA ALA A 57 -4.97 -6.75 -18.57
C ALA A 57 -5.78 -7.79 -19.39
N GLY A 58 -5.72 -9.07 -19.02
CA GLY A 58 -6.44 -10.17 -19.67
C GLY A 58 -5.73 -10.77 -20.90
N ALA A 59 -4.75 -10.08 -21.47
CA ALA A 59 -3.88 -10.59 -22.53
C ALA A 59 -2.56 -9.82 -22.59
N ALA A 60 -1.55 -10.42 -23.23
CA ALA A 60 -0.30 -9.73 -23.52
C ALA A 60 -0.54 -8.51 -24.43
N LEU A 61 0.28 -7.47 -24.26
CA LEU A 61 0.21 -6.23 -25.06
C LEU A 61 -1.12 -5.47 -24.97
N THR A 62 -1.93 -5.76 -23.95
CA THR A 62 -3.16 -5.02 -23.67
C THR A 62 -2.88 -3.93 -22.64
N ALA A 63 -3.41 -2.73 -22.87
CA ALA A 63 -3.27 -1.62 -21.95
C ALA A 63 -4.18 -1.80 -20.73
N ILE A 64 -3.67 -1.46 -19.55
CA ILE A 64 -4.44 -1.41 -18.31
C ILE A 64 -4.12 -0.12 -17.58
N ASP A 65 -5.17 0.61 -17.21
CA ASP A 65 -5.05 1.85 -16.43
C ASP A 65 -5.42 1.59 -14.97
N LYS A 66 -4.59 2.10 -14.06
CA LYS A 66 -4.80 2.03 -12.62
C LYS A 66 -4.69 3.41 -12.01
N THR A 67 -5.73 3.83 -11.30
CA THR A 67 -5.77 5.08 -10.55
C THR A 67 -5.65 4.79 -9.07
N PHE A 68 -4.78 5.54 -8.39
CA PHE A 68 -4.58 5.45 -6.95
C PHE A 68 -4.73 6.83 -6.33
N PRO A 69 -5.54 6.97 -5.26
CA PRO A 69 -5.57 8.22 -4.52
C PRO A 69 -4.21 8.44 -3.84
N VAL A 70 -3.63 9.62 -3.99
CA VAL A 70 -2.38 10.01 -3.33
C VAL A 70 -2.55 11.32 -2.60
N THR A 71 -2.00 11.42 -1.39
CA THR A 71 -1.89 12.69 -0.67
C THR A 71 -0.54 13.32 -1.01
N VAL A 72 -0.54 14.58 -1.46
CA VAL A 72 0.71 15.33 -1.69
C VAL A 72 1.28 15.72 -0.34
N ILE A 73 2.54 15.35 -0.08
CA ILE A 73 3.23 15.67 1.18
C ILE A 73 4.48 16.48 0.84
N ASN A 74 4.67 17.61 1.53
CA ASN A 74 5.84 18.49 1.33
C ASN A 74 6.05 18.88 -0.14
N ASN A 75 4.97 19.21 -0.86
CA ASN A 75 5.01 19.55 -2.29
C ASN A 75 5.59 18.45 -3.20
N ARG A 76 5.63 17.20 -2.74
CA ARG A 76 6.21 16.08 -3.50
C ARG A 76 5.27 14.88 -3.52
N ILE A 77 5.23 14.21 -4.66
CA ILE A 77 4.66 12.87 -4.82
C ILE A 77 5.84 11.93 -5.08
N THR A 78 5.92 10.83 -4.34
CA THR A 78 6.94 9.79 -4.56
C THR A 78 6.27 8.57 -5.15
N ILE A 79 6.64 8.24 -6.39
CA ILE A 79 6.24 7.00 -7.06
C ILE A 79 7.45 6.09 -7.02
N GLN A 80 7.34 4.98 -6.29
CA GLN A 80 8.41 4.01 -6.16
C GLN A 80 8.01 2.71 -6.87
N PHE A 81 8.89 2.23 -7.74
CA PHE A 81 8.81 0.89 -8.29
C PHE A 81 9.80 -0.01 -7.57
N THR A 82 9.34 -1.19 -7.16
CA THR A 82 10.19 -2.23 -6.58
C THR A 82 10.28 -3.39 -7.55
N SER A 83 11.47 -3.99 -7.70
CA SER A 83 11.66 -5.19 -8.50
C SER A 83 10.73 -6.31 -8.01
N GLY A 84 10.01 -6.94 -8.94
CA GLY A 84 9.25 -8.15 -8.64
C GLY A 84 10.16 -9.36 -8.46
N SER A 85 9.60 -10.47 -7.98
CA SER A 85 10.32 -11.73 -7.81
C SER A 85 10.65 -12.44 -9.14
N VAL A 86 9.99 -12.06 -10.23
CA VAL A 86 10.11 -12.72 -11.54
C VAL A 86 10.56 -11.69 -12.57
N ASP A 87 9.82 -10.60 -12.70
CA ASP A 87 10.07 -9.55 -13.69
C ASP A 87 10.26 -8.17 -13.05
N LEU A 88 10.90 -7.29 -13.81
CA LEU A 88 11.00 -5.88 -13.46
C LEU A 88 9.66 -5.15 -13.69
N PRO A 89 9.36 -4.12 -12.88
CA PRO A 89 8.18 -3.29 -13.07
C PRO A 89 8.20 -2.62 -14.45
N LYS A 90 7.04 -2.58 -15.11
CA LYS A 90 6.84 -1.92 -16.41
C LYS A 90 5.78 -0.83 -16.27
N VAL A 91 6.08 0.34 -16.84
CA VAL A 91 5.16 1.48 -16.94
C VAL A 91 5.29 2.11 -18.32
N SER A 92 4.17 2.42 -18.95
CA SER A 92 4.15 3.09 -20.26
C SER A 92 3.83 4.58 -20.14
N ALA A 93 2.97 4.96 -19.20
CA ALA A 93 2.58 6.35 -18.95
C ALA A 93 2.26 6.58 -17.47
N ILE A 94 2.42 7.83 -17.03
CA ILE A 94 2.02 8.30 -15.70
C ILE A 94 1.22 9.59 -15.90
N GLN A 95 0.02 9.65 -15.33
CA GLN A 95 -0.83 10.84 -15.32
C GLN A 95 -1.10 11.26 -13.87
N ILE A 96 -1.03 12.57 -13.62
CA ILE A 96 -1.39 13.20 -12.35
C ILE A 96 -2.45 14.26 -12.67
N HIS A 97 -3.58 14.23 -11.98
CA HIS A 97 -4.69 15.17 -12.15
C HIS A 97 -5.30 15.55 -10.80
#